data_AF-A0A368B5V3-F1
#
_entry.id   AF-A0A368B5V3-F1
#
_cell.length_a   1.000
_cell.length_b   1.000
_cell.length_c   1.000
_cell.angle_alpha   90.00
_cell.angle_beta   90.00
_cell.angle_gamma   90.00
#
_symmetry.space_group_name_H-M   'P 1'
#
loop_
_entity.id
_entity.type
_entity.pdbx_description
1 polymer ?
#
loop_
_entity_poly.entity_id
_entity_poly.type
_entity_poly.pdbx_seq_one_letter_code
_entity_poly.pdbx_strand_id
1 'polypeptide(L)'
;MLAVDLALVVIHCLKLLNICFDRPFFSIEEDRGLAELIQYTQELAIVVLLILSAIRHKIKALYAWVALFVYVVADDAFSIHENVGKYLSDSGEFAPSFFRPQDIGELIVSGSAGLILFSLIGLCYPRGSSAFRSITHDIILLFSGLVFFGVFVDSIHGAINAFTGELGLIEDGGELVVISLILVYVWAVFSVPMEKQVRVVDGIWSSVRARFF
;
A
#
# COMPACT_ATOMS: atom_id res chain seq x y z
N MET A 1 8.76 2.01 -13.56
CA MET A 1 8.36 1.79 -12.16
C MET A 1 8.15 0.31 -11.95
N LEU A 2 7.08 -0.34 -12.44
CA LEU A 2 6.94 -1.81 -12.29
C LEU A 2 8.17 -2.62 -12.77
N ALA A 3 8.75 -2.28 -13.93
CA ALA A 3 9.97 -2.96 -14.40
C ALA A 3 11.21 -2.69 -13.54
N VAL A 4 11.25 -1.53 -12.86
CA VAL A 4 12.32 -1.18 -11.91
C VAL A 4 12.14 -1.99 -10.63
N ASP A 5 10.93 -2.07 -10.11
CA ASP A 5 10.61 -2.81 -8.88
C ASP A 5 10.85 -4.31 -9.08
N LEU A 6 10.41 -4.87 -10.21
CA LEU A 6 10.73 -6.24 -10.58
C LEU A 6 12.24 -6.47 -10.73
N ALA A 7 12.99 -5.49 -11.22
CA ALA A 7 14.45 -5.60 -11.29
C ALA A 7 15.07 -5.57 -9.88
N LEU A 8 14.57 -4.77 -8.95
CA LEU A 8 15.02 -4.75 -7.56
C LEU A 8 14.75 -6.07 -6.84
N VAL A 9 13.54 -6.64 -7.02
CA VAL A 9 13.21 -7.98 -6.52
C VAL A 9 14.17 -9.02 -7.07
N VAL A 10 14.45 -9.00 -8.38
CA VAL A 10 15.43 -9.92 -9.00
C VAL A 10 16.84 -9.71 -8.44
N ILE A 11 17.28 -8.47 -8.25
CA ILE A 11 18.60 -8.15 -7.67
C ILE A 11 18.70 -8.70 -6.24
N HIS A 12 17.67 -8.54 -5.42
CA HIS A 12 17.65 -9.11 -4.06
C HIS A 12 17.66 -10.64 -4.09
N CYS A 13 16.92 -11.29 -4.98
CA CYS A 13 17.02 -12.74 -5.18
C CYS A 13 18.45 -13.20 -5.54
N LEU A 14 19.14 -12.46 -6.41
CA LEU A 14 20.54 -12.76 -6.77
C LEU A 14 21.51 -12.57 -5.59
N LYS A 15 21.21 -11.62 -4.69
CA LYS A 15 21.95 -11.42 -3.42
C LYS A 15 21.74 -12.61 -2.48
N LEU A 16 20.50 -13.08 -2.28
CA LEU A 16 20.21 -14.27 -1.46
C LEU A 16 20.94 -15.52 -1.97
N LEU A 17 21.15 -15.63 -3.28
CA LEU A 17 21.90 -16.72 -3.92
C LEU A 17 23.43 -16.53 -3.88
N ASN A 18 23.96 -15.47 -3.24
CA ASN A 18 25.37 -15.10 -3.21
C ASN A 18 26.01 -14.91 -4.61
N ILE A 19 25.22 -14.52 -5.61
CA ILE A 19 25.69 -14.40 -7.00
C ILE A 19 26.31 -13.01 -7.25
N CYS A 20 25.70 -11.93 -6.75
CA CYS A 20 26.19 -10.57 -6.99
C CYS A 20 25.62 -9.54 -5.97
N PHE A 21 26.25 -8.36 -5.90
CA PHE A 21 25.80 -7.18 -5.15
C PHE A 21 25.64 -7.37 -3.63
N ASP A 22 26.75 -7.69 -2.94
CA ASP A 22 26.83 -7.68 -1.47
C ASP A 22 26.95 -6.25 -0.91
N ARG A 23 25.95 -5.40 -1.22
CA ARG A 23 25.81 -4.07 -0.63
C ARG A 23 24.42 -3.92 -0.03
N PRO A 24 24.29 -3.53 1.26
CA PRO A 24 23.01 -3.37 1.94
C PRO A 24 22.03 -2.46 1.18
N PHE A 25 22.52 -1.38 0.56
CA PHE A 25 21.72 -0.41 -0.21
C PHE A 25 20.83 -1.01 -1.33
N PHE A 26 21.20 -2.16 -1.90
CA PHE A 26 20.41 -2.85 -2.93
C PHE A 26 19.51 -3.97 -2.39
N SER A 27 19.53 -4.19 -1.07
CA SER A 27 18.50 -5.03 -0.43
C SER A 27 17.16 -4.31 -0.53
N ILE A 28 16.09 -5.08 -0.75
CA ILE A 28 14.74 -4.54 -0.60
C ILE A 28 14.37 -4.38 0.88
N GLU A 29 14.88 -5.27 1.74
CA GLU A 29 14.72 -5.25 3.21
C GLU A 29 15.59 -4.20 3.94
N GLU A 30 16.32 -3.35 3.23
CA GLU A 30 17.20 -2.38 3.87
C GLU A 30 16.45 -1.07 4.12
N ASP A 31 16.32 -0.69 5.38
CA ASP A 31 15.86 0.64 5.78
C ASP A 31 16.68 1.74 5.08
N ARG A 32 15.99 2.64 4.41
CA ARG A 32 16.54 3.75 3.61
C ARG A 32 17.40 3.27 2.44
N GLY A 33 17.20 2.03 2.02
CA GLY A 33 17.74 1.44 0.82
C GLY A 33 17.13 2.03 -0.46
N LEU A 34 17.65 1.56 -1.60
CA LEU A 34 17.18 2.04 -2.91
C LEU A 34 15.70 1.74 -3.16
N ALA A 35 15.22 0.58 -2.69
CA ALA A 35 13.83 0.15 -2.85
C ALA A 35 12.86 1.10 -2.15
N GLU A 36 13.13 1.41 -0.90
CA GLU A 36 12.30 2.31 -0.09
C GLU A 36 12.24 3.73 -0.68
N LEU A 37 13.37 4.29 -1.13
CA LEU A 37 13.40 5.59 -1.80
C LEU A 37 12.56 5.64 -3.09
N ILE A 38 12.53 4.53 -3.82
CA ILE A 38 11.71 4.39 -5.03
C ILE A 38 10.23 4.30 -4.64
N GLN A 39 9.89 3.51 -3.60
CA GLN A 39 8.55 3.39 -3.06
C GLN A 39 7.98 4.76 -2.63
N TYR A 40 8.73 5.55 -1.85
CA TYR A 40 8.33 6.91 -1.47
C TYR A 40 8.02 7.80 -2.68
N THR A 41 8.83 7.67 -3.73
CA THR A 41 8.64 8.43 -4.97
C THR A 41 7.36 8.01 -5.68
N GLN A 42 7.05 6.71 -5.69
CA GLN A 42 5.83 6.17 -6.31
C GLN A 42 4.58 6.60 -5.54
N GLU A 43 4.60 6.55 -4.22
CA GLU A 43 3.50 6.97 -3.37
C GLU A 43 3.23 8.47 -3.47
N LEU A 44 4.28 9.30 -3.48
CA LEU A 44 4.14 10.74 -3.74
C LEU A 44 3.56 11.00 -5.14
N ALA A 45 3.97 10.22 -6.15
CA ALA A 45 3.39 10.29 -7.49
C ALA A 45 1.90 9.89 -7.50
N ILE A 46 1.51 8.87 -6.72
CA ILE A 46 0.10 8.49 -6.51
C ILE A 46 -0.70 9.68 -5.94
N VAL A 47 -0.20 10.33 -4.89
CA VAL A 47 -0.81 11.52 -4.28
C VAL A 47 -1.02 12.62 -5.33
N VAL A 48 0.04 12.97 -6.07
CA VAL A 48 -0.02 14.01 -7.11
C VAL A 48 -1.03 13.65 -8.19
N LEU A 49 -1.00 12.42 -8.72
CA LEU A 49 -1.90 12.00 -9.79
C LEU A 49 -3.36 11.92 -9.33
N LEU A 50 -3.64 11.57 -8.07
CA LEU A 50 -4.98 11.64 -7.50
C LEU A 50 -5.49 13.07 -7.39
N ILE A 51 -4.65 14.02 -6.96
CA ILE A 51 -4.99 15.45 -6.93
C ILE A 51 -5.29 15.95 -8.35
N LEU A 52 -4.40 15.66 -9.31
CA LEU A 52 -4.59 16.06 -10.71
C LEU A 52 -5.85 15.44 -11.31
N SER A 53 -6.17 14.19 -10.97
CA SER A 53 -7.40 13.50 -11.39
C SER A 53 -8.65 14.15 -10.80
N ALA A 54 -8.61 14.52 -9.51
CA ALA A 54 -9.70 15.21 -8.82
C ALA A 54 -10.03 16.54 -9.50
N ILE A 55 -9.00 17.31 -9.87
CA ILE A 55 -9.12 18.60 -10.55
C ILE A 55 -9.61 18.42 -11.98
N ARG A 56 -8.93 17.56 -12.76
CA ARG A 56 -9.21 17.34 -14.19
C ARG A 56 -10.63 16.85 -14.43
N HIS A 57 -11.07 15.86 -13.63
CA HIS A 57 -12.36 15.21 -13.81
C HIS A 57 -13.46 15.79 -12.91
N LYS A 58 -13.13 16.81 -12.11
CA LYS A 58 -14.04 17.48 -11.15
C LYS A 58 -14.65 16.52 -10.11
N ILE A 59 -13.92 15.48 -9.73
CA ILE A 59 -14.34 14.47 -8.74
C ILE A 59 -13.68 14.80 -7.40
N LYS A 60 -14.25 15.77 -6.66
CA LYS A 60 -13.69 16.22 -5.38
C LYS A 60 -13.59 15.12 -4.32
N ALA A 61 -14.44 14.09 -4.40
CA ALA A 61 -14.41 12.95 -3.49
C ALA A 61 -13.06 12.19 -3.52
N LEU A 62 -12.27 12.31 -4.61
CA LEU A 62 -10.92 11.74 -4.67
C LEU A 62 -9.95 12.34 -3.64
N TYR A 63 -10.23 13.53 -3.08
CA TYR A 63 -9.41 14.08 -2.00
C TYR A 63 -9.45 13.23 -0.72
N ALA A 64 -10.46 12.38 -0.52
CA ALA A 64 -10.46 11.41 0.58
C ALA A 64 -9.34 10.36 0.40
N TRP A 65 -9.12 9.89 -0.84
CA TRP A 65 -8.00 9.01 -1.17
C TRP A 65 -6.66 9.73 -1.11
N VAL A 66 -6.61 11.01 -1.50
CA VAL A 66 -5.41 11.84 -1.32
C VAL A 66 -5.00 11.90 0.15
N ALA A 67 -5.95 12.14 1.07
CA ALA A 67 -5.66 12.16 2.50
C ALA A 67 -5.08 10.82 2.99
N LEU A 68 -5.62 9.70 2.50
CA LEU A 68 -5.12 8.37 2.83
C LEU A 68 -3.69 8.15 2.33
N PHE A 69 -3.40 8.40 1.05
CA PHE A 69 -2.04 8.20 0.52
C PHE A 69 -1.02 9.22 1.04
N VAL A 70 -1.45 10.43 1.42
CA VAL A 70 -0.59 11.37 2.16
C VAL A 70 -0.20 10.80 3.52
N TYR A 71 -1.13 10.15 4.22
CA TYR A 71 -0.81 9.45 5.45
C TYR A 71 0.18 8.31 5.19
N VAL A 72 -0.06 7.45 4.18
CA VAL A 72 0.85 6.33 3.85
C VAL A 72 2.29 6.83 3.64
N VAL A 73 2.49 7.82 2.75
CA VAL A 73 3.84 8.39 2.52
C VAL A 73 4.47 8.94 3.80
N ALA A 74 3.67 9.59 4.64
CA ALA A 74 4.17 10.18 5.88
C ALA A 74 4.47 9.11 6.93
N ASP A 75 3.66 8.07 7.00
CA ASP A 75 3.83 6.94 7.89
C ASP A 75 5.15 6.23 7.57
N ASP A 76 5.38 5.86 6.31
CA ASP A 76 6.59 5.18 5.87
C ASP A 76 7.83 6.07 6.02
N ALA A 77 7.76 7.34 5.58
CA ALA A 77 8.92 8.24 5.63
C ALA A 77 9.36 8.66 7.06
N PHE A 78 8.45 8.60 8.03
CA PHE A 78 8.71 8.97 9.42
C PHE A 78 8.57 7.80 10.41
N SER A 79 8.34 6.58 9.91
CA SER A 79 8.05 5.38 10.68
C SER A 79 7.03 5.66 11.79
N ILE A 80 5.88 6.27 11.46
CA ILE A 80 4.93 6.75 12.47
C ILE A 80 4.33 5.56 13.23
N HIS A 81 3.88 4.51 12.53
CA HIS A 81 3.31 3.32 13.14
C HIS A 81 4.31 2.57 14.02
N GLU A 82 5.58 2.47 13.63
CA GLU A 82 6.64 1.89 14.46
C GLU A 82 6.91 2.73 15.72
N ASN A 83 7.14 4.03 15.56
CA ASN A 83 7.52 4.91 16.66
C ASN A 83 6.39 5.04 17.69
N VAL A 84 5.15 5.22 17.21
CA VAL A 84 3.98 5.32 18.08
C VAL A 84 3.59 3.95 18.63
N GLY A 85 3.71 2.89 17.82
CA GLY A 85 3.45 1.52 18.25
C GLY A 85 4.38 1.09 19.39
N LYS A 86 5.67 1.38 19.25
CA LYS A 86 6.67 1.18 20.30
C LYS A 86 6.36 1.97 21.57
N TYR A 87 5.97 3.24 21.44
CA TYR A 87 5.57 4.05 22.60
C TYR A 87 4.37 3.44 23.34
N LEU A 88 3.38 2.94 22.60
CA LEU A 88 2.22 2.25 23.18
C LEU A 88 2.63 0.92 23.85
N SER A 89 3.53 0.16 23.23
CA SER A 89 3.98 -1.13 23.78
C SER A 89 4.78 -0.98 25.06
N ASP A 90 5.60 0.06 25.19
CA ASP A 90 6.38 0.34 26.40
C ASP A 90 5.48 0.75 27.59
N SER A 91 4.22 1.12 27.32
CA SER A 91 3.25 1.58 28.31
C SER A 91 2.26 0.51 28.80
N GLY A 92 2.25 -0.69 28.20
CA GLY A 92 1.27 -1.74 28.50
C GLY A 92 1.85 -3.15 28.57
N GLU A 93 1.34 -3.97 29.49
CA GLU A 93 1.71 -5.40 29.63
C GLU A 93 0.81 -6.32 28.77
N PHE A 94 0.58 -5.98 27.50
CA PHE A 94 -0.33 -6.75 26.63
C PHE A 94 0.38 -7.27 25.39
N ALA A 95 0.83 -8.52 25.45
CA ALA A 95 1.17 -9.27 24.25
C ALA A 95 0.77 -10.75 24.41
N PRO A 96 -0.02 -11.33 23.49
CA PRO A 96 -0.14 -12.78 23.36
C PRO A 96 1.24 -13.40 23.14
N SER A 97 1.45 -14.65 23.58
CA SER A 97 2.76 -15.34 23.53
C SER A 97 3.42 -15.44 22.14
N PHE A 98 2.70 -15.12 21.06
CA PHE A 98 3.17 -15.25 19.68
C PHE A 98 3.58 -13.92 19.03
N PHE A 99 3.16 -12.78 19.56
CA PHE A 99 3.47 -11.46 19.00
C PHE A 99 4.35 -10.69 19.97
N ARG A 100 5.24 -9.85 19.43
CA ARG A 100 5.95 -8.87 20.27
C ARG A 100 4.94 -7.80 20.70
N PRO A 101 5.08 -7.22 21.90
CA PRO A 101 4.27 -6.08 22.31
C PRO A 101 4.27 -4.93 21.29
N GLN A 102 5.41 -4.72 20.61
CA GLN A 102 5.56 -3.69 19.57
C GLN A 102 4.66 -3.97 18.36
N ASP A 103 4.62 -5.21 17.83
CA ASP A 103 3.78 -5.59 16.68
C ASP A 103 2.28 -5.28 16.95
N ILE A 104 1.83 -5.50 18.19
CA ILE A 104 0.47 -5.15 18.61
C ILE A 104 0.27 -3.62 18.61
N GLY A 105 1.26 -2.87 19.09
CA GLY A 105 1.26 -1.41 19.05
C GLY A 105 1.15 -0.87 17.63
N GLU A 106 1.97 -1.38 16.71
CA GLU A 106 1.96 -1.05 15.29
C GLU A 106 0.60 -1.34 14.66
N LEU A 107 0.03 -2.53 14.89
CA LEU A 107 -1.30 -2.90 14.39
C LEU A 107 -2.40 -1.96 14.91
N ILE A 108 -2.33 -1.52 16.17
CA ILE A 108 -3.27 -0.57 16.76
C ILE A 108 -3.17 0.79 16.06
N VAL A 109 -1.95 1.29 15.82
CA VAL A 109 -1.74 2.60 15.17
C VAL A 109 -2.22 2.56 13.73
N SER A 110 -1.74 1.59 12.94
CA SER A 110 -2.11 1.42 11.53
C SER A 110 -3.60 1.14 11.37
N GLY A 111 -4.18 0.29 12.22
CA GLY A 111 -5.61 0.00 12.23
C GLY A 111 -6.47 1.21 12.59
N SER A 112 -6.05 2.03 13.55
CA SER A 112 -6.76 3.25 13.95
C SER A 112 -6.70 4.32 12.86
N ALA A 113 -5.53 4.55 12.28
CA ALA A 113 -5.35 5.48 11.17
C ALA A 113 -6.18 5.04 9.95
N GLY A 114 -6.10 3.76 9.59
CA GLY A 114 -6.90 3.16 8.54
C GLY A 114 -8.40 3.36 8.79
N LEU A 115 -8.91 3.07 9.99
CA LEU A 115 -10.32 3.25 10.32
C LEU A 115 -10.78 4.70 10.14
N ILE A 116 -9.99 5.67 10.61
CA ILE A 116 -10.30 7.10 10.48
C ILE A 116 -10.33 7.51 8.99
N LEU A 117 -9.30 7.15 8.22
CA LEU A 117 -9.16 7.54 6.82
C LEU A 117 -10.18 6.85 5.91
N PHE A 118 -10.42 5.56 6.11
CA PHE A 118 -11.48 4.83 5.40
C PHE A 118 -12.88 5.34 5.76
N SER A 119 -13.09 5.81 6.99
CA SER A 119 -14.35 6.47 7.35
C SER A 119 -14.59 7.73 6.52
N LEU A 120 -13.54 8.54 6.24
CA LEU A 120 -13.66 9.71 5.35
C LEU A 120 -14.09 9.29 3.93
N ILE A 121 -13.49 8.22 3.39
CA ILE A 121 -13.86 7.66 2.09
C ILE A 121 -15.32 7.17 2.12
N GLY A 122 -15.71 6.46 3.17
CA GLY A 122 -17.07 5.96 3.40
C GLY A 122 -18.12 7.08 3.49
N LEU A 123 -17.79 8.21 4.10
CA LEU A 123 -18.67 9.39 4.16
C LEU A 123 -18.87 10.04 2.78
N CYS A 124 -17.84 10.01 1.92
CA CYS A 124 -17.92 10.51 0.55
C CYS A 124 -18.66 9.55 -0.39
N TYR A 125 -18.61 8.23 -0.14
CA TYR A 125 -19.08 7.18 -1.05
C TYR A 125 -20.58 7.28 -1.47
N PRO A 126 -21.56 7.47 -0.54
CA PRO A 126 -22.96 7.59 -0.92
C PRO A 126 -23.24 8.79 -1.83
N ARG A 127 -22.46 9.88 -1.68
CA ARG A 127 -22.62 11.13 -2.43
C ARG A 127 -21.71 11.20 -3.67
N GLY A 128 -20.80 10.25 -3.83
CA GLY A 128 -19.85 10.20 -4.94
C GLY A 128 -20.50 9.86 -6.27
N SER A 129 -19.89 10.32 -7.37
CA SER A 129 -20.28 9.95 -8.72
C SER A 129 -20.07 8.46 -9.00
N SER A 130 -20.69 7.93 -10.05
CA SER A 130 -20.45 6.54 -10.49
C SER A 130 -18.97 6.27 -10.74
N ALA A 131 -18.28 7.21 -11.39
CA ALA A 131 -16.85 7.16 -11.60
C ALA A 131 -16.05 7.09 -10.29
N PHE A 132 -16.40 7.89 -9.28
CA PHE A 132 -15.75 7.82 -7.97
C PHE A 132 -15.91 6.45 -7.32
N ARG A 133 -17.10 5.86 -7.37
CA ARG A 133 -17.37 4.55 -6.76
C ARG A 133 -16.60 3.44 -7.46
N SER A 134 -16.58 3.47 -8.79
CA SER A 134 -15.74 2.59 -9.62
C SER A 134 -14.28 2.68 -9.20
N ILE A 135 -13.73 3.90 -9.19
CA ILE A 135 -12.33 4.12 -8.82
C ILE A 135 -12.06 3.66 -7.40
N THR A 136 -13.01 3.88 -6.49
CA THR A 136 -12.91 3.48 -5.09
C THR A 136 -12.86 1.96 -4.92
N HIS A 137 -13.65 1.20 -5.67
CA HIS A 137 -13.56 -0.27 -5.60
C HIS A 137 -12.22 -0.79 -6.11
N ASP A 138 -11.74 -0.24 -7.22
CA ASP A 138 -10.47 -0.65 -7.81
C ASP A 138 -9.30 -0.31 -6.88
N ILE A 139 -9.29 0.90 -6.27
CA ILE A 139 -8.27 1.27 -5.28
C ILE A 139 -8.41 0.44 -4.00
N ILE A 140 -9.63 0.15 -3.50
CA ILE A 140 -9.80 -0.74 -2.34
C ILE A 140 -9.19 -2.11 -2.61
N LEU A 141 -9.43 -2.69 -3.78
CA LEU A 141 -8.89 -4.00 -4.14
C LEU A 141 -7.35 -3.98 -4.15
N LEU A 142 -6.76 -2.98 -4.80
CA LEU A 142 -5.30 -2.83 -4.86
C LEU A 142 -4.70 -2.53 -3.49
N PHE A 143 -5.31 -1.63 -2.72
CA PHE A 143 -4.87 -1.26 -1.38
C PHE A 143 -5.01 -2.42 -0.39
N SER A 144 -5.99 -3.30 -0.58
CA SER A 144 -6.09 -4.55 0.21
C SER A 144 -4.87 -5.45 -0.02
N GLY A 145 -4.26 -5.39 -1.22
CA GLY A 145 -2.98 -6.04 -1.48
C GLY A 145 -1.85 -5.43 -0.65
N LEU A 146 -1.83 -4.10 -0.49
CA LEU A 146 -0.81 -3.41 0.31
C LEU A 146 -0.94 -3.80 1.79
N VAL A 147 -2.16 -3.74 2.34
CA VAL A 147 -2.45 -4.18 3.71
C VAL A 147 -2.13 -5.67 3.91
N PHE A 148 -2.32 -6.50 2.89
CA PHE A 148 -1.97 -7.92 2.98
C PHE A 148 -0.46 -8.12 3.16
N PHE A 149 0.38 -7.45 2.38
CA PHE A 149 1.83 -7.58 2.53
C PHE A 149 2.33 -6.86 3.79
N GLY A 150 2.11 -5.55 3.90
CA GLY A 150 2.67 -4.72 4.98
C GLY A 150 1.98 -4.77 6.33
N VAL A 151 0.98 -5.63 6.51
CA VAL A 151 0.40 -5.88 7.83
C VAL A 151 0.31 -7.37 8.08
N PHE A 152 -0.32 -8.13 7.18
CA PHE A 152 -0.55 -9.54 7.44
C PHE A 152 0.69 -10.42 7.24
N VAL A 153 1.45 -10.23 6.16
CA VAL A 153 2.70 -10.98 5.93
C VAL A 153 3.75 -10.55 6.95
N ASP A 154 3.92 -9.25 7.19
CA ASP A 154 4.78 -8.70 8.24
C ASP A 154 4.48 -9.30 9.63
N SER A 155 3.20 -9.27 10.06
CA SER A 155 2.79 -9.85 11.36
C SER A 155 3.12 -11.35 11.46
N ILE A 156 3.03 -12.11 10.37
CA ILE A 156 3.41 -13.53 10.35
C ILE A 156 4.93 -13.69 10.43
N HIS A 157 5.66 -12.87 9.69
CA HIS A 157 7.11 -12.84 9.70
C HIS A 157 7.64 -12.57 11.12
N GLY A 158 7.11 -11.56 11.81
CA GLY A 158 7.43 -11.25 13.21
C GLY A 158 7.09 -12.38 14.20
N ALA A 159 6.01 -13.14 13.95
CA ALA A 159 5.61 -14.26 14.81
C ALA A 159 6.45 -15.54 14.58
N ILE A 160 6.99 -15.73 13.37
CA ILE A 160 7.72 -16.94 12.98
C ILE A 160 9.21 -16.60 12.80
N ASN A 161 9.97 -16.66 13.90
CA ASN A 161 11.44 -16.49 13.94
C ASN A 161 12.25 -17.50 13.07
N ALA A 162 11.60 -18.40 12.31
CA ALA A 162 12.24 -19.51 11.60
C ALA A 162 12.55 -19.22 10.11
N PHE A 163 11.98 -18.17 9.50
CA PHE A 163 12.13 -17.86 8.07
C PHE A 163 12.49 -16.39 7.86
N THR A 164 13.75 -16.01 8.10
CA THR A 164 14.14 -14.60 8.21
C THR A 164 14.45 -13.89 6.88
N GLY A 165 14.53 -14.59 5.74
CA GLY A 165 14.91 -13.95 4.45
C GLY A 165 14.00 -14.26 3.26
N GLU A 166 13.20 -15.33 3.33
CA GLU A 166 12.21 -15.63 2.27
C GLU A 166 10.88 -14.90 2.54
N LEU A 167 10.52 -14.68 3.81
CA LEU A 167 9.31 -13.95 4.18
C LEU A 167 9.48 -12.44 4.00
N GLY A 168 10.63 -11.86 4.39
CA GLY A 168 10.94 -10.44 4.12
C GLY A 168 10.92 -10.10 2.62
N LEU A 169 11.46 -10.99 1.77
CA LEU A 169 11.32 -10.84 0.32
C LEU A 169 9.86 -10.82 -0.17
N ILE A 170 9.00 -11.67 0.39
CA ILE A 170 7.58 -11.73 0.01
C ILE A 170 6.83 -10.49 0.49
N GLU A 171 7.15 -10.02 1.68
CA GLU A 171 6.63 -8.81 2.32
C GLU A 171 6.99 -7.57 1.50
N ASP A 172 8.25 -7.14 1.52
CA ASP A 172 8.72 -5.91 0.88
C ASP A 172 8.60 -5.99 -0.65
N GLY A 173 8.88 -7.15 -1.23
CA GLY A 173 8.72 -7.37 -2.67
C GLY A 173 7.26 -7.30 -3.11
N GLY A 174 6.34 -7.77 -2.26
CA GLY A 174 4.90 -7.69 -2.48
C GLY A 174 4.40 -6.24 -2.44
N GLU A 175 4.83 -5.46 -1.45
CA GLU A 175 4.50 -4.04 -1.32
C GLU A 175 4.95 -3.23 -2.53
N LEU A 176 6.22 -3.36 -2.94
CA LEU A 176 6.77 -2.69 -4.11
C LEU A 176 5.92 -2.94 -5.36
N VAL A 177 5.57 -4.21 -5.60
CA VAL A 177 4.73 -4.59 -6.75
C VAL A 177 3.34 -3.95 -6.65
N VAL A 178 2.70 -3.99 -5.48
CA VAL A 178 1.36 -3.44 -5.28
C VAL A 178 1.35 -1.92 -5.43
N ILE A 179 2.30 -1.19 -4.83
CA ILE A 179 2.46 0.26 -5.00
C ILE A 179 2.63 0.61 -6.49
N SER A 180 3.43 -0.18 -7.22
CA SER A 180 3.58 -0.02 -8.66
C SER A 180 2.27 -0.18 -9.42
N LEU A 181 1.47 -1.19 -9.07
CA LEU A 181 0.16 -1.42 -9.70
C LEU A 181 -0.82 -0.28 -9.39
N ILE A 182 -0.83 0.23 -8.16
CA ILE A 182 -1.62 1.40 -7.77
C ILE A 182 -1.20 2.62 -8.58
N LEU A 183 0.11 2.87 -8.70
CA LEU A 183 0.63 3.99 -9.48
C LEU A 183 0.22 3.90 -10.96
N VAL A 184 0.36 2.73 -11.58
CA VAL A 184 -0.07 2.49 -12.97
C VAL A 184 -1.57 2.73 -13.11
N TYR A 185 -2.38 2.24 -12.17
CA TYR A 185 -3.83 2.42 -12.17
C TYR A 185 -4.22 3.90 -12.04
N VAL A 186 -3.66 4.63 -11.08
CA VAL A 186 -3.96 6.05 -10.87
C VAL A 186 -3.47 6.91 -12.05
N TRP A 187 -2.34 6.54 -12.66
CA TRP A 187 -1.91 7.17 -13.92
C TRP A 187 -2.93 6.96 -15.06
N ALA A 188 -3.51 5.75 -15.16
CA ALA A 188 -4.56 5.48 -16.14
C ALA A 188 -5.84 6.30 -15.85
N VAL A 189 -6.25 6.44 -14.58
CA VAL A 189 -7.36 7.32 -14.15
C VAL A 189 -7.11 8.77 -14.57
N PHE A 190 -5.89 9.26 -14.41
CA PHE A 190 -5.54 10.61 -14.83
C PHE A 190 -5.59 10.77 -16.36
N SER A 191 -5.05 9.79 -17.09
CA SER A 191 -4.79 9.87 -18.53
C SER A 191 -6.03 9.62 -19.39
N VAL A 192 -6.95 8.77 -18.94
CA VAL A 192 -8.13 8.36 -19.72
C VAL A 192 -9.33 9.26 -19.39
N PRO A 193 -10.09 9.75 -20.39
CA PRO A 193 -11.35 10.45 -20.12
C PRO A 193 -12.38 9.56 -19.41
N MET A 194 -13.05 10.10 -18.38
CA MET A 194 -14.01 9.37 -17.55
C MET A 194 -15.08 8.59 -18.33
N GLU A 195 -15.55 9.12 -19.47
CA GLU A 195 -16.57 8.48 -20.29
C GLU A 195 -16.13 7.12 -20.85
N LYS A 196 -14.84 6.97 -21.18
CA LYS A 196 -14.27 5.68 -21.62
C LYS A 196 -14.00 4.75 -20.45
N GLN A 197 -13.68 5.32 -19.29
CA GLN A 197 -13.30 4.55 -18.11
C GLN A 197 -14.50 3.84 -17.47
N VAL A 198 -15.66 4.53 -17.37
CA VAL A 198 -16.92 3.93 -16.89
C VAL A 198 -17.28 2.68 -17.71
N ARG A 199 -17.12 2.73 -19.04
CA ARG A 199 -17.46 1.59 -19.93
C ARG A 199 -16.57 0.37 -19.72
N VAL A 200 -15.27 0.55 -19.43
CA VAL A 200 -14.33 -0.55 -19.19
C VAL A 200 -14.63 -1.20 -17.85
N VAL A 201 -14.85 -0.39 -16.82
CA VAL A 201 -15.11 -0.85 -15.45
C VAL A 201 -16.45 -1.58 -15.38
N ASP A 202 -17.50 -1.06 -16.03
CA ASP A 202 -18.79 -1.73 -16.09
C ASP A 202 -18.69 -3.12 -16.71
N GLY A 203 -17.78 -3.36 -17.67
CA GLY A 203 -17.51 -4.67 -18.26
C GLY A 203 -16.84 -5.67 -17.30
N ILE A 204 -15.89 -5.21 -16.48
CA ILE A 204 -15.19 -6.05 -15.49
C ILE A 204 -16.13 -6.37 -14.32
N TRP A 205 -16.80 -5.36 -13.76
CA TRP A 205 -17.68 -5.53 -12.60
C TRP A 205 -19.04 -6.15 -12.93
N SER A 206 -19.50 -6.11 -14.19
CA SER A 206 -20.65 -6.91 -14.62
C SER A 206 -20.32 -8.40 -14.62
N SER A 207 -19.10 -8.77 -15.01
CA SER A 207 -18.62 -10.15 -14.96
C SER A 207 -18.47 -10.68 -13.53
N VAL A 208 -18.06 -9.81 -12.59
CA VAL A 208 -18.00 -10.13 -11.15
C VAL A 208 -19.40 -10.21 -10.54
N ARG A 209 -20.29 -9.24 -10.81
CA ARG A 209 -21.67 -9.27 -10.28
C ARG A 209 -22.47 -10.48 -10.76
N ALA A 210 -22.28 -10.93 -12.00
CA ALA A 210 -22.94 -12.12 -12.54
C ALA A 210 -22.53 -13.44 -11.86
N ARG A 211 -21.48 -13.44 -11.03
CA ARG A 211 -21.00 -14.62 -10.29
C ARG A 211 -21.32 -14.58 -8.80
N PHE A 212 -21.77 -13.45 -8.28
CA PHE A 212 -21.99 -13.24 -6.84
C PHE A 212 -23.41 -12.76 -6.49
N PHE A 213 -24.33 -12.74 -7.46
CA PHE A 213 -25.78 -12.54 -7.28
C PHE A 213 -26.58 -13.43 -8.22
#